data_AF-A0A0X8JSC3-F1
#
_entry.id   AF-A0A0X8JSC3-F1
#
_cell.length_a   1.000
_cell.length_b   1.000
_cell.length_c   1.000
_cell.angle_alpha   90.00
_cell.angle_beta   90.00
_cell.angle_gamma   90.00
#
_symmetry.space_group_name_H-M   'P 1'
#
loop_
_entity.id
_entity.type
_entity.pdbx_description
1 polymer ?
#
loop_
_entity_poly.entity_id
_entity_poly.type
_entity_poly.pdbx_seq_one_letter_code
_entity_poly.pdbx_strand_id
1 'polypeptide(L)'
;MPSFHPPQAGPALVLIFFAALMLAGCGHTVSEPPISEPAPLGPMEAFLAAELPGQSIVLDDPEFGENIRVTVEDMFVSANGEHCKRGTVLSSHGNAEVVVICRDKNGYWKMAPRVWGHAIEP
;
A
#
# COMPACT_ATOMS: atom_id res chain seq x y z
N MET A 1 -42.00 31.27 -42.40
CA MET A 1 -40.90 30.94 -41.47
C MET A 1 -41.33 29.72 -40.66
N PRO A 2 -40.68 28.56 -40.78
CA PRO A 2 -41.00 27.41 -39.94
C PRO A 2 -40.44 27.62 -38.53
N SER A 3 -41.28 27.40 -37.52
CA SER A 3 -40.92 27.50 -36.11
C SER A 3 -40.29 26.18 -35.66
N PHE A 4 -39.02 26.22 -35.25
CA PHE A 4 -38.33 25.11 -34.59
C PHE A 4 -38.81 25.00 -33.14
N HIS A 5 -39.42 23.86 -32.78
CA HIS A 5 -39.61 23.46 -31.39
C HIS A 5 -38.43 22.58 -30.94
N PRO A 6 -37.80 22.84 -29.78
CA PRO A 6 -36.83 21.91 -29.22
C PRO A 6 -37.55 20.65 -28.69
N PRO A 7 -36.96 19.45 -28.81
CA PRO A 7 -37.53 18.27 -28.19
C PRO A 7 -37.40 18.39 -26.67
N GLN A 8 -38.54 18.44 -25.99
CA GLN A 8 -38.62 18.40 -24.54
C GLN A 8 -38.23 16.99 -24.07
N ALA A 9 -36.97 16.80 -23.69
CA ALA A 9 -36.50 15.56 -23.11
C ALA A 9 -37.19 15.34 -21.76
N GLY A 10 -38.11 14.39 -21.71
CA GLY A 10 -38.90 14.10 -20.52
C GLY A 10 -38.05 13.60 -19.34
N PRO A 11 -38.55 13.74 -18.10
CA PRO A 11 -37.85 13.35 -16.86
C PRO A 11 -37.48 11.86 -16.81
N ALA A 12 -38.16 11.01 -17.61
CA ALA A 12 -37.85 9.60 -17.75
C ALA A 12 -36.45 9.35 -18.36
N LEU A 13 -36.01 10.21 -19.29
CA LEU A 13 -34.73 10.03 -19.98
C LEU A 13 -33.55 10.36 -19.05
N VAL A 14 -33.74 11.32 -18.14
CA VAL A 14 -32.77 11.71 -17.10
C VAL A 14 -32.60 10.59 -16.07
N LEU A 15 -33.70 9.96 -15.65
CA LEU A 15 -33.67 8.85 -14.69
C LEU A 15 -32.96 7.61 -15.25
N ILE A 16 -33.15 7.30 -16.54
CA ILE A 16 -32.47 6.19 -17.21
C ILE A 16 -30.95 6.47 -17.29
N PHE A 17 -30.56 7.72 -17.55
CA PHE A 17 -29.15 8.11 -17.63
C PHE A 17 -28.44 7.99 -16.27
N PHE A 18 -29.10 8.42 -15.18
CA PHE A 18 -28.57 8.27 -13.83
C PHE A 18 -28.49 6.81 -13.37
N ALA A 19 -29.48 5.98 -13.72
CA ALA A 19 -29.45 4.56 -13.41
C ALA A 19 -28.31 3.82 -14.14
N ALA A 20 -28.07 4.16 -15.42
CA ALA A 20 -26.96 3.62 -16.18
C ALA A 20 -25.59 4.02 -15.59
N LEU A 21 -25.45 5.26 -15.10
CA LEU A 21 -24.22 5.71 -14.44
C LEU A 21 -23.92 4.92 -13.15
N MET A 22 -24.94 4.60 -12.36
CA MET A 22 -24.77 3.84 -11.11
C MET A 22 -24.38 2.37 -11.37
N LEU A 23 -24.83 1.78 -12.47
CA LEU A 23 -24.46 0.42 -12.88
C LEU A 23 -23.03 0.32 -13.44
N ALA A 24 -22.49 1.42 -14.01
CA ALA A 24 -21.13 1.46 -14.53
C ALA A 24 -20.03 1.58 -13.44
N GLY A 25 -20.41 1.82 -12.18
CA GLY A 25 -19.46 2.01 -11.06
C GLY A 25 -18.93 0.72 -10.41
N CYS A 26 -19.55 -0.44 -10.65
CA CYS A 26 -19.16 -1.71 -10.03
C CYS A 26 -18.33 -2.56 -11.00
N GLY A 27 -17.14 -2.10 -11.36
CA GLY A 27 -16.33 -2.81 -12.36
C GLY A 27 -14.83 -2.57 -12.29
N HIS A 28 -14.30 -2.08 -11.17
CA HIS A 28 -12.85 -2.11 -10.96
C HIS A 28 -12.45 -3.57 -10.67
N THR A 29 -12.25 -4.34 -11.74
CA THR A 29 -11.52 -5.60 -11.68
C THR A 29 -10.09 -5.25 -11.31
N VAL A 30 -9.78 -5.29 -10.02
CA VAL A 30 -8.40 -5.33 -9.54
C VAL A 30 -7.85 -6.62 -10.12
N SER A 31 -7.08 -6.52 -11.21
CA SER A 31 -6.28 -7.63 -11.71
C SER A 31 -5.33 -8.00 -10.58
N GLU A 32 -5.64 -9.10 -9.89
CA GLU A 32 -4.71 -9.72 -8.96
C GLU A 32 -3.43 -10.00 -9.75
N PRO A 33 -2.29 -9.38 -9.40
CA PRO A 33 -1.06 -9.63 -10.11
C PRO A 33 -0.73 -11.13 -10.00
N PRO A 34 -0.14 -11.73 -11.04
CA PRO A 34 0.17 -13.15 -11.04
C PRO A 34 0.98 -13.50 -9.79
N ILE A 35 0.64 -14.62 -9.17
CA ILE A 35 1.33 -15.16 -7.99
C ILE A 35 2.77 -15.47 -8.40
N SER A 36 3.66 -14.49 -8.27
CA SER A 36 5.10 -14.69 -8.30
C SER A 36 5.52 -15.25 -6.95
N GLU A 37 6.45 -16.20 -6.97
CA GLU A 37 7.08 -16.71 -5.74
C GLU A 37 7.64 -15.52 -4.94
N PRO A 38 7.42 -15.45 -3.61
CA PRO A 38 7.85 -14.29 -2.83
C PRO A 38 9.36 -14.11 -2.98
N ALA A 39 9.79 -12.90 -3.35
CA ALA A 39 11.21 -12.57 -3.31
C ALA A 39 11.74 -12.78 -1.87
N PRO A 40 12.98 -13.25 -1.71
CA PRO A 40 13.59 -13.35 -0.39
C PRO A 40 13.61 -11.97 0.28
N LEU A 41 13.35 -11.94 1.59
CA LEU A 41 13.39 -10.71 2.39
C LEU A 41 14.81 -10.12 2.37
N GLY A 42 14.91 -8.79 2.27
CA GLY A 42 16.14 -8.08 2.55
C GLY A 42 16.48 -8.11 4.05
N PRO A 43 17.72 -7.69 4.42
CA PRO A 43 18.17 -7.64 5.81
C PRO A 43 17.23 -6.87 6.74
N MET A 44 16.75 -5.70 6.31
CA MET A 44 15.84 -4.86 7.08
C MET A 44 14.51 -5.56 7.30
N GLU A 45 13.87 -6.11 6.25
CA GLU A 45 12.58 -6.77 6.42
C GLU A 45 12.70 -8.07 7.22
N ALA A 46 13.82 -8.79 7.08
CA ALA A 46 14.09 -9.98 7.87
C ALA A 46 14.18 -9.67 9.38
N PHE A 47 14.85 -8.58 9.74
CA PHE A 47 14.89 -8.11 11.13
C PHE A 47 13.50 -7.74 11.65
N LEU A 48 12.74 -6.93 10.91
CA LEU A 48 11.37 -6.57 11.29
C LEU A 48 10.50 -7.82 11.44
N ALA A 49 10.61 -8.80 10.54
CA ALA A 49 9.83 -10.02 10.57
C ALA A 49 10.12 -10.88 11.82
N ALA A 50 11.38 -10.96 12.24
CA ALA A 50 11.82 -11.77 13.37
C ALA A 50 11.50 -11.15 14.72
N GLU A 51 11.67 -9.83 14.87
CA GLU A 51 11.77 -9.20 16.19
C GLU A 51 10.45 -8.62 16.75
N LEU A 52 10.43 -8.38 18.05
CA LEU A 52 9.28 -7.78 18.75
C LEU A 52 9.39 -6.25 18.82
N PRO A 53 8.26 -5.52 19.02
CA PRO A 53 8.27 -4.09 19.28
C PRO A 53 9.24 -3.69 20.39
N GLY A 54 9.96 -2.58 20.19
CA GLY A 54 10.99 -2.06 21.08
C GLY A 54 12.41 -2.55 20.78
N GLN A 55 12.58 -3.54 19.88
CA GLN A 55 13.91 -3.98 19.45
C GLN A 55 14.51 -3.02 18.41
N SER A 56 15.83 -2.85 18.45
CA SER A 56 16.57 -2.05 17.47
C SER A 56 17.91 -2.70 17.13
N ILE A 57 18.32 -2.58 15.87
CA ILE A 57 19.61 -3.05 15.37
C ILE A 57 20.23 -2.01 14.42
N VAL A 58 21.54 -2.10 14.22
CA VAL A 58 22.23 -1.43 13.12
C VAL A 58 22.65 -2.50 12.10
N LEU A 59 22.29 -2.31 10.85
CA LEU A 59 22.62 -3.24 9.75
C LEU A 59 22.86 -2.47 8.44
N ASP A 60 23.34 -3.18 7.43
CA ASP A 60 23.41 -2.69 6.06
C ASP A 60 22.27 -3.32 5.25
N ASP A 61 21.63 -2.52 4.39
CA ASP A 61 20.54 -2.98 3.54
C ASP A 61 20.69 -2.42 2.11
N PRO A 62 20.58 -3.25 1.06
CA PRO A 62 20.73 -2.79 -0.32
C PRO A 62 19.72 -1.70 -0.75
N GLU A 63 18.53 -1.65 -0.15
CA GLU A 63 17.49 -0.67 -0.49
C GLU A 63 17.63 0.62 0.33
N PHE A 64 18.11 0.54 1.57
CA PHE A 64 18.14 1.67 2.51
C PHE A 64 19.54 2.22 2.80
N GLY A 65 20.59 1.56 2.33
CA GLY A 65 21.99 1.95 2.50
C GLY A 65 22.72 1.29 3.66
N GLU A 66 23.91 1.79 3.95
CA GLU A 66 24.80 1.26 4.99
C GLU A 66 24.56 1.91 6.36
N ASN A 67 24.82 1.15 7.43
CA ASN A 67 24.75 1.58 8.83
C ASN A 67 23.39 2.18 9.22
N ILE A 68 22.30 1.64 8.68
CA ILE A 68 20.96 2.07 9.05
C ILE A 68 20.60 1.52 10.42
N ARG A 69 19.96 2.33 11.24
CA ARG A 69 19.33 1.89 12.48
C ARG A 69 17.88 1.54 12.20
N VAL A 70 17.54 0.27 12.37
CA VAL A 70 16.16 -0.21 12.27
C VAL A 70 15.60 -0.36 13.68
N THR A 71 14.37 0.10 13.89
CA THR A 71 13.65 -0.06 15.17
C THR A 71 12.25 -0.59 14.89
N VAL A 72 11.85 -1.67 15.58
CA VAL A 72 10.46 -2.16 15.54
C VAL A 72 9.63 -1.30 16.50
N GLU A 73 8.65 -0.58 15.98
CA GLU A 73 7.85 0.35 16.77
C GLU A 73 6.61 -0.33 17.36
N ASP A 74 5.80 -0.95 16.51
CA ASP A 74 4.51 -1.53 16.89
C ASP A 74 4.15 -2.75 16.03
N MET A 75 3.06 -3.41 16.43
CA MET A 75 2.41 -4.47 15.68
C MET A 75 0.90 -4.20 15.66
N PHE A 76 0.27 -4.36 14.51
CA PHE A 76 -1.16 -4.08 14.32
C PHE A 76 -1.77 -5.00 13.27
N VAL A 77 -3.10 -4.96 13.14
CA VAL A 77 -3.84 -5.69 12.10
C VAL A 77 -4.31 -4.69 11.04
N SER A 78 -4.00 -4.96 9.77
CA SER A 78 -4.42 -4.10 8.67
C SER A 78 -5.92 -4.19 8.39
N ALA A 79 -6.45 -3.25 7.60
CA ALA A 79 -7.85 -3.31 7.16
C ALA A 79 -8.17 -4.59 6.34
N ASN A 80 -7.16 -5.23 5.75
CA ASN A 80 -7.30 -6.48 5.02
C ASN A 80 -7.12 -7.72 5.92
N GLY A 81 -7.00 -7.52 7.24
CA GLY A 81 -6.81 -8.60 8.22
C GLY A 81 -5.39 -9.18 8.26
N GLU A 82 -4.41 -8.53 7.63
CA GLU A 82 -3.01 -8.97 7.69
C GLU A 82 -2.35 -8.52 8.99
N HIS A 83 -1.51 -9.36 9.59
CA HIS A 83 -0.70 -8.95 10.75
C HIS A 83 0.51 -8.17 10.26
N CYS A 84 0.62 -6.92 10.67
CA CYS A 84 1.68 -6.02 10.24
C CYS A 84 2.55 -5.56 11.40
N LYS A 85 3.79 -5.20 11.08
CA LYS A 85 4.72 -4.54 11.98
C LYS A 85 5.16 -3.23 11.37
N ARG A 86 5.16 -2.16 12.16
CA ARG A 86 5.79 -0.89 11.79
C ARG A 86 7.20 -0.84 12.35
N GLY A 87 8.11 -0.30 11.56
CA GLY A 87 9.41 0.12 12.05
C GLY A 87 9.77 1.52 11.54
N THR A 88 10.81 2.08 12.15
CA THR A 88 11.51 3.25 11.62
C THR A 88 12.92 2.85 11.24
N VAL A 89 13.33 3.26 10.04
CA VAL A 89 14.68 3.14 9.51
C VAL A 89 15.32 4.52 9.58
N LEU A 90 16.41 4.65 10.32
CA LEU A 90 17.19 5.88 10.40
C LEU A 90 18.54 5.67 9.70
N SER A 91 18.80 6.42 8.64
CA SER A 91 20.07 6.38 7.92
C SER A 91 21.18 7.06 8.72
N SER A 92 22.42 6.74 8.35
CA SER A 92 23.63 7.38 8.88
C SER A 92 23.67 8.89 8.62
N HIS A 93 22.98 9.36 7.58
CA HIS A 93 22.85 10.77 7.21
C HIS A 93 21.72 11.52 7.96
N GLY A 94 21.02 10.84 8.87
CA GLY A 94 19.94 11.42 9.67
C GLY A 94 18.57 11.44 8.99
N ASN A 95 18.41 10.76 7.84
CA ASN A 95 17.09 10.59 7.21
C ASN A 95 16.34 9.47 7.93
N ALA A 96 15.07 9.69 8.24
CA ALA A 96 14.23 8.68 8.87
C ALA A 96 13.05 8.33 7.96
N GLU A 97 12.76 7.04 7.84
CA GLU A 97 11.63 6.52 7.09
C GLU A 97 10.83 5.53 7.92
N VAL A 98 9.51 5.67 7.86
CA VAL A 98 8.58 4.72 8.48
C VAL A 98 8.28 3.63 7.46
N VAL A 99 8.56 2.40 7.86
CA VAL A 99 8.38 1.20 7.04
C VAL A 99 7.34 0.29 7.68
N VAL A 100 6.61 -0.46 6.86
CA VAL A 100 5.62 -1.42 7.34
C VAL A 100 5.79 -2.71 6.55
N ILE A 101 5.91 -3.83 7.26
CA ILE A 101 5.81 -5.16 6.67
C ILE A 101 4.52 -5.84 7.13
N CYS A 102 3.87 -6.59 6.25
CA CYS A 102 2.65 -7.32 6.55
C CYS A 102 2.81 -8.79 6.21
N ARG A 103 2.28 -9.65 7.08
CA ARG A 103 2.21 -11.09 6.87
C ARG A 103 0.93 -11.42 6.14
N ASP A 104 1.07 -11.96 4.94
CA ASP A 104 -0.06 -12.39 4.13
C ASP A 104 -0.74 -13.65 4.69
N LYS A 105 -1.81 -14.08 4.04
CA LYS A 105 -2.59 -15.28 4.43
C LYS A 105 -1.82 -16.59 4.30
N ASN A 106 -0.76 -16.62 3.49
CA ASN A 106 0.11 -17.77 3.31
C ASN A 106 1.26 -17.77 4.33
N GLY A 107 1.36 -16.72 5.14
CA GLY A 107 2.37 -16.58 6.17
C GLY A 107 3.66 -15.91 5.71
N TYR A 108 3.72 -15.37 4.49
CA TYR A 108 4.87 -14.66 3.95
C TYR A 108 4.84 -13.19 4.36
N TRP A 109 5.99 -12.67 4.79
CA TRP A 109 6.17 -11.25 5.03
C TRP A 109 6.45 -10.54 3.71
N LYS A 110 5.85 -9.37 3.53
CA LYS A 110 6.12 -8.47 2.40
C LYS A 110 6.09 -7.02 2.86
N MET A 111 6.86 -6.19 2.18
CA MET A 111 6.80 -4.74 2.38
C MET A 111 5.40 -4.23 1.96
N ALA A 112 4.76 -3.46 2.83
CA ALA A 112 3.54 -2.75 2.49
C ALA A 112 3.89 -1.54 1.60
N PRO A 113 2.95 -1.06 0.76
CA PRO A 113 3.19 0.14 -0.04
C PRO A 113 3.61 1.32 0.84
N ARG A 114 4.65 2.05 0.40
CA ARG A 114 5.12 3.27 1.07
C ARG A 114 4.10 4.38 0.79
N VAL A 115 3.22 4.65 1.75
CA VAL A 115 2.14 5.65 1.61
C VAL A 115 2.62 7.05 2.01
N TRP A 116 3.70 7.15 2.79
CA TRP A 116 4.24 8.41 3.33
C TRP A 116 5.76 8.44 3.14
N GLY A 117 6.29 9.50 2.52
CA GLY A 117 7.74 9.74 2.36
C GLY A 117 8.26 9.59 0.93
N HIS A 118 9.36 10.27 0.63
CA HIS A 118 10.26 9.90 -0.47
C HIS A 118 11.19 8.82 0.08
N ALA A 119 11.43 7.74 -0.69
CA ALA A 119 12.32 6.66 -0.27
C ALA A 119 13.70 7.23 0.14
N ILE A 120 14.30 6.69 1.20
CA ILE A 120 15.71 6.98 1.50
C ILE A 120 16.53 6.50 0.30
N GLU A 121 17.19 7.43 -0.38
CA GLU A 121 18.14 7.09 -1.45
C GLU A 121 19.45 6.58 -0.82
N PRO A 122 20.04 5.50 -1.38
CA PRO A 122 21.27 4.89 -0.87
C PRO A 122 22.51 5.76 -1.01
#